data_AF-A0A925YHA7-F1
#
_entry.id   AF-A0A925YHA7-F1
#
_cell.length_a   1.000
_cell.length_b   1.000
_cell.length_c   1.000
_cell.angle_alpha   90.00
_cell.angle_beta   90.00
_cell.angle_gamma   90.00
#
_symmetry.space_group_name_H-M   'P 1'
#
loop_
_entity.id
_entity.type
_entity.pdbx_description
1 polymer ?
#
loop_
_entity_poly.entity_id
_entity_poly.type
_entity_poly.pdbx_seq_one_letter_code
_entity_poly.pdbx_strand_id
1 'polypeptide(L)'
;MTGVRNVFHALIILFVAANLLSPVSAQGQSKASDAAATRLRFGVVNADLLADDPRLAQARVSGVSPRIALAELLEQWQAQTGVALSARDTDADDSGRWQVTAGLRDALSLADAMNALRSVMSEQGATWQWERSGRSPDFAYRFVRPLSLEDRAAKRRQVVQDDFENTVARIKDALLLPDDELKRAAQRDKTGVLGRLVEDNGLVKKGMAAFFSNLSEQQQKDVLRGGKLEIPYRQLDEQGKEFATAFAKYMVDGALIGGKPVPPEVPTELLIECSTAPDGVIPFLSIIVRPAGGWSFTRGLAHEAQWRDRLAAEVSLRDDDRKP
;
A
#
# COMPACT_ATOMS: atom_id res chain seq x y z
N MET A 1 35.92 19.14 -7.13
CA MET A 1 35.23 18.58 -5.96
C MET A 1 34.24 19.62 -5.44
N THR A 2 32.97 19.52 -5.85
CA THR A 2 31.77 19.87 -5.08
C THR A 2 30.57 19.38 -5.88
N GLY A 3 29.71 18.59 -5.22
CA GLY A 3 28.76 17.70 -5.87
C GLY A 3 27.57 18.38 -6.52
N VAL A 4 27.07 17.76 -7.58
CA VAL A 4 25.73 17.97 -8.10
C VAL A 4 25.12 16.59 -8.29
N ARG A 5 24.41 16.12 -7.27
CA ARG A 5 23.41 15.06 -7.39
C ARG A 5 22.05 15.75 -7.50
N ASN A 6 21.22 15.21 -8.39
CA ASN A 6 19.78 15.46 -8.59
C ASN A 6 19.42 16.49 -9.67
N VAL A 7 19.11 15.99 -10.86
CA VAL A 7 18.38 16.69 -11.93
C VAL A 7 16.92 16.28 -11.80
N PHE A 8 16.00 17.23 -11.57
CA PHE A 8 14.57 16.95 -11.45
C PHE A 8 13.74 17.66 -12.50
N HIS A 9 12.76 16.89 -12.98
CA HIS A 9 11.74 17.20 -13.96
C HIS A 9 10.95 18.46 -13.61
N ALA A 10 10.49 19.13 -14.67
CA ALA A 10 9.36 20.04 -14.67
C ALA A 10 8.06 19.25 -14.41
N LEU A 11 7.96 18.65 -13.23
CA LEU A 11 6.88 17.76 -12.82
C LEU A 11 5.98 18.55 -11.88
N ILE A 12 4.80 18.94 -12.35
CA ILE A 12 3.72 19.18 -11.41
C ILE A 12 3.27 17.79 -10.97
N ILE A 13 3.82 17.34 -9.85
CA ILE A 13 3.24 16.23 -9.11
C ILE A 13 1.92 16.77 -8.58
N LEU A 14 0.81 16.34 -9.18
CA LEU A 14 -0.49 16.48 -8.55
C LEU A 14 -0.46 15.59 -7.30
N PHE A 15 -0.11 16.18 -6.16
CA PHE A 15 -0.01 15.49 -4.89
C PHE A 15 -1.41 15.21 -4.34
N VAL A 16 -2.10 14.24 -4.93
CA VAL A 16 -3.17 13.51 -4.24
C VAL A 16 -2.48 12.43 -3.39
N ALA A 17 -1.68 12.86 -2.41
CA ALA A 17 -1.25 11.93 -1.38
C ALA A 17 -2.45 11.64 -0.50
N ALA A 18 -2.79 10.35 -0.35
CA ALA A 18 -3.56 9.91 0.79
C ALA A 18 -2.90 10.51 2.04
N ASN A 19 -3.66 11.27 2.84
CA ASN A 19 -3.18 11.83 4.10
C ASN A 19 -2.91 10.69 5.08
N LEU A 20 -1.75 10.03 4.95
CA LEU A 20 -1.30 8.97 5.85
C LEU A 20 -0.70 9.52 7.16
N LEU A 21 -0.82 10.83 7.40
CA LEU A 21 -0.45 11.48 8.66
C LEU A 21 -1.66 12.03 9.44
N SER A 22 -2.88 11.64 9.07
CA SER A 22 -3.91 11.55 10.11
C SER A 22 -3.50 10.38 11.01
N PRO A 23 -3.25 10.58 12.32
CA PRO A 23 -3.14 9.43 13.21
C PRO A 23 -4.39 8.61 12.96
N VAL A 24 -4.22 7.35 12.53
CA VAL A 24 -5.32 6.38 12.52
C VAL A 24 -5.98 6.54 13.88
N SER A 25 -7.13 7.20 13.88
CA SER A 25 -7.82 7.52 15.11
C SER A 25 -8.17 6.16 15.68
N ALA A 26 -7.50 5.83 16.79
CA ALA A 26 -7.81 4.71 17.65
C ALA A 26 -9.18 4.89 18.34
N GLN A 27 -10.12 5.57 17.69
CA GLN A 27 -11.49 5.84 18.12
C GLN A 27 -12.44 5.07 17.21
N GLY A 28 -12.28 3.75 17.25
CA GLY A 28 -13.20 2.79 16.65
C GLY A 28 -13.13 1.42 17.32
N GLN A 29 -12.34 1.26 18.39
CA GLN A 29 -12.45 0.11 19.26
C GLN A 29 -13.66 0.31 20.18
N SER A 30 -14.78 -0.22 19.69
CA SER A 30 -15.95 -0.68 20.44
C SER A 30 -15.61 -0.94 21.91
N LYS A 31 -16.44 -0.37 22.79
CA LYS A 31 -16.55 -0.69 24.21
C LYS A 31 -17.00 -2.16 24.40
N ALA A 32 -16.15 -3.10 24.04
CA ALA A 32 -16.18 -4.49 24.42
C ALA A 32 -14.83 -4.80 25.09
N SER A 33 -14.54 -4.04 26.15
CA SER A 33 -13.33 -4.17 26.98
C SER A 33 -13.75 -4.49 28.42
N ASP A 34 -14.55 -5.53 28.57
CA ASP A 34 -14.66 -6.26 29.82
C ASP A 34 -14.09 -7.66 29.57
N ALA A 35 -12.93 -7.92 30.20
CA ALA A 35 -12.15 -9.16 30.17
C ALA A 35 -11.45 -9.53 28.84
N ALA A 36 -10.62 -8.63 28.28
CA ALA A 36 -9.55 -9.07 27.38
C ALA A 36 -8.53 -9.90 28.17
N ALA A 37 -8.73 -11.21 28.25
CA ALA A 37 -7.73 -12.13 28.77
C ALA A 37 -6.41 -11.89 28.03
N THR A 38 -5.38 -11.46 28.76
CA THR A 38 -4.04 -11.21 28.24
C THR A 38 -3.61 -12.41 27.39
N ARG A 39 -3.46 -12.20 26.09
CA ARG A 39 -2.96 -13.24 25.18
C ARG A 39 -1.45 -13.20 25.18
N LEU A 40 -0.82 -14.29 25.62
CA LEU A 40 0.63 -14.42 25.64
C LEU A 40 1.08 -15.18 24.40
N ARG A 41 1.96 -14.59 23.61
CA ARG A 41 2.55 -15.21 22.42
C ARG A 41 3.87 -15.85 22.79
N PHE A 42 4.11 -17.06 22.31
CA PHE A 42 5.36 -17.76 22.52
C PHE A 42 5.71 -18.64 21.32
N GLY A 43 7.01 -18.76 21.07
CA GLY A 43 7.53 -19.65 20.03
C GLY A 43 7.50 -21.10 20.51
N VAL A 44 8.23 -21.40 21.58
CA VAL A 44 8.42 -22.77 22.07
C VAL A 44 7.68 -22.94 23.40
N VAL A 45 7.03 -24.08 23.61
CA VAL A 45 6.58 -24.52 24.94
C VAL A 45 7.84 -24.77 25.78
N ASN A 46 8.14 -23.87 26.71
CA ASN A 46 9.36 -23.88 27.53
C ASN A 46 9.06 -24.25 29.00
N ALA A 47 10.09 -24.34 29.83
CA ALA A 47 9.97 -24.72 31.23
C ALA A 47 9.00 -23.82 32.03
N ASP A 48 9.00 -22.51 31.77
CA ASP A 48 8.09 -21.57 32.45
C ASP A 48 6.64 -21.88 32.11
N LEU A 49 6.34 -22.17 30.84
CA LEU A 49 4.99 -22.51 30.41
C LEU A 49 4.53 -23.86 31.00
N LEU A 50 5.45 -24.82 31.14
CA LEU A 50 5.17 -26.11 31.78
C LEU A 50 4.93 -25.98 33.29
N ALA A 51 5.62 -25.05 33.95
CA ALA A 51 5.39 -24.73 35.35
C ALA A 51 4.01 -24.09 35.56
N ASP A 52 3.60 -23.21 34.63
CA ASP A 52 2.28 -22.57 34.65
C ASP A 52 1.12 -23.52 34.32
N ASP A 53 1.33 -24.46 33.38
CA ASP A 53 0.33 -25.45 32.95
C ASP A 53 0.93 -26.87 32.85
N PRO A 54 0.93 -27.62 33.96
CA PRO A 54 1.47 -28.98 34.01
C PRO A 54 0.79 -29.96 33.06
N ARG A 55 -0.43 -29.67 32.59
CA ARG A 55 -1.18 -30.52 31.66
C ARG A 55 -0.41 -30.72 30.36
N LEU A 56 0.36 -29.72 29.91
CA LEU A 56 1.18 -29.81 28.69
C LEU A 56 2.26 -30.90 28.77
N ALA A 57 2.85 -31.12 29.96
CA ALA A 57 3.87 -32.15 30.17
C ALA A 57 3.25 -33.54 30.45
N GLN A 58 2.10 -33.58 31.11
CA GLN A 58 1.48 -34.82 31.58
C GLN A 58 0.60 -35.47 30.51
N ALA A 59 -0.16 -34.67 29.76
CA ALA A 59 -1.07 -35.17 28.75
C ALA A 59 -0.30 -35.77 27.59
N ARG A 60 -0.81 -36.89 27.07
CA ARG A 60 -0.17 -37.65 26.00
C ARG A 60 -1.01 -37.60 24.74
N VAL A 61 -0.34 -37.46 23.61
CA VAL A 61 -0.96 -37.53 22.29
C VAL A 61 -0.30 -38.63 21.47
N SER A 62 -1.11 -39.38 20.73
CA SER A 62 -0.62 -40.36 19.77
C SER A 62 -1.56 -40.44 18.56
N GLY A 63 -1.04 -40.98 17.46
CA GLY A 63 -1.81 -41.12 16.23
C GLY A 63 -0.95 -41.12 14.98
N VAL A 64 -1.45 -41.77 13.94
CA VAL A 64 -0.83 -41.77 12.61
C VAL A 64 -1.89 -41.35 11.59
N SER A 65 -1.64 -40.23 10.94
CA SER A 65 -2.50 -39.65 9.91
C SER A 65 -1.64 -39.26 8.71
N PRO A 66 -1.73 -39.97 7.56
CA PRO A 66 -0.88 -39.70 6.40
C PRO A 66 -1.12 -38.30 5.81
N ARG A 67 -2.34 -37.78 5.96
CA ARG A 67 -2.75 -36.44 5.56
C ARG A 67 -3.96 -36.04 6.40
N ILE A 68 -3.84 -34.98 7.18
CA ILE A 68 -4.93 -34.47 8.03
C ILE A 68 -4.93 -32.94 8.00
N ALA A 69 -6.11 -32.32 8.05
CA ALA A 69 -6.18 -30.87 8.16
C ALA A 69 -5.64 -30.45 9.54
N LEU A 70 -4.94 -29.31 9.60
CA LEU A 70 -4.34 -28.80 10.82
C LEU A 70 -5.38 -28.63 11.94
N ALA A 71 -6.56 -28.09 11.62
CA ALA A 71 -7.66 -27.94 12.58
C ALA A 71 -8.13 -29.29 13.14
N GLU A 72 -8.30 -30.30 12.28
CA GLU A 72 -8.70 -31.65 12.67
C GLU A 72 -7.64 -32.34 13.54
N LEU A 73 -6.34 -32.15 13.24
CA LEU A 73 -5.26 -32.69 14.07
C LEU A 73 -5.31 -32.10 15.48
N LEU A 74 -5.51 -30.78 15.61
CA LEU A 74 -5.60 -30.12 16.91
C LEU A 74 -6.86 -30.51 17.67
N GLU A 75 -7.98 -30.73 16.97
CA GLU A 75 -9.21 -31.27 17.57
C GLU A 75 -8.99 -32.69 18.10
N GLN A 76 -8.29 -33.55 17.36
CA GLN A 76 -7.92 -34.89 17.84
C GLN A 76 -7.04 -34.82 19.09
N TRP A 77 -6.05 -33.92 19.14
CA TRP A 77 -5.22 -33.74 20.33
C TRP A 77 -6.00 -33.15 21.51
N GLN A 78 -6.93 -32.22 21.26
CA GLN A 78 -7.83 -31.70 22.29
C GLN A 78 -8.72 -32.82 22.85
N ALA A 79 -9.28 -33.68 22.00
CA ALA A 79 -10.11 -34.80 22.44
C ALA A 79 -9.34 -35.80 23.31
N GLN A 80 -8.05 -36.03 23.02
CA GLN A 80 -7.18 -36.92 23.80
C GLN A 80 -6.75 -36.32 25.14
N THR A 81 -6.55 -35.01 25.21
CA THR A 81 -5.89 -34.35 26.35
C THR A 81 -6.81 -33.49 27.22
N GLY A 82 -7.97 -33.10 26.70
CA GLY A 82 -8.86 -32.11 27.32
C GLY A 82 -8.32 -30.67 27.28
N VAL A 83 -7.12 -30.43 26.73
CA VAL A 83 -6.56 -29.09 26.59
C VAL A 83 -7.17 -28.43 25.35
N ALA A 84 -7.73 -27.22 25.51
CA ALA A 84 -8.34 -26.51 24.39
C ALA A 84 -7.27 -26.07 23.38
N LEU A 85 -7.36 -26.60 22.15
CA LEU A 85 -6.43 -26.35 21.05
C LEU A 85 -7.21 -25.86 19.83
N SER A 86 -6.68 -24.85 19.14
CA SER A 86 -7.27 -24.35 17.90
C SER A 86 -6.19 -23.85 16.94
N ALA A 87 -6.47 -23.86 15.64
CA ALA A 87 -5.67 -23.16 14.64
C ALA A 87 -6.43 -21.92 14.18
N ARG A 88 -5.73 -20.81 13.96
CA ARG A 88 -6.31 -19.63 13.32
C ARG A 88 -5.34 -19.08 12.28
N ASP A 89 -5.85 -18.93 11.06
CA ASP A 89 -5.22 -18.06 10.07
C ASP A 89 -5.79 -16.64 10.25
N THR A 90 -4.92 -15.64 10.30
CA THR A 90 -5.31 -14.25 10.60
C THR A 90 -6.04 -13.57 9.45
N ASP A 91 -6.06 -14.16 8.26
CA ASP A 91 -6.65 -13.54 7.05
C ASP A 91 -7.98 -14.14 6.56
N ALA A 92 -8.70 -14.86 7.44
CA ALA A 92 -10.01 -15.52 7.27
C ALA A 92 -9.89 -17.04 7.05
N ASP A 93 -10.12 -17.79 8.15
CA ASP A 93 -10.51 -19.22 8.22
C ASP A 93 -9.95 -20.23 7.18
N ASP A 94 -8.76 -19.99 6.62
CA ASP A 94 -8.06 -20.92 5.74
C ASP A 94 -7.22 -21.95 6.52
N SER A 95 -7.42 -22.09 7.84
CA SER A 95 -6.73 -23.11 8.65
C SER A 95 -7.05 -24.55 8.19
N GLY A 96 -8.18 -24.75 7.50
CA GLY A 96 -8.54 -26.00 6.84
C GLY A 96 -7.71 -26.34 5.59
N ARG A 97 -6.96 -25.38 5.01
CA ARG A 97 -6.10 -25.63 3.84
C ARG A 97 -4.76 -26.26 4.22
N TRP A 98 -4.28 -26.02 5.43
CA TRP A 98 -3.01 -26.58 5.89
C TRP A 98 -3.19 -28.05 6.21
N GLN A 99 -2.48 -28.90 5.49
CA GLN A 99 -2.49 -30.33 5.69
C GLN A 99 -1.10 -30.79 6.11
N VAL A 100 -1.07 -31.66 7.11
CA VAL A 100 0.16 -32.23 7.65
C VAL A 100 0.10 -33.74 7.61
N THR A 101 1.27 -34.36 7.51
CA THR A 101 1.45 -35.78 7.79
C THR A 101 1.90 -35.91 9.23
N ALA A 102 1.11 -36.58 10.06
CA ALA A 102 1.40 -36.77 11.48
C ALA A 102 1.68 -38.24 11.77
N GLY A 103 2.82 -38.53 12.39
CA GLY A 103 3.20 -39.88 12.81
C GLY A 103 3.78 -39.84 14.21
N LEU A 104 2.93 -39.78 15.22
CA LEU A 104 3.34 -39.76 16.63
C LEU A 104 3.31 -41.19 17.18
N ARG A 105 4.44 -41.88 17.01
CA ARG A 105 4.69 -43.19 17.61
C ARG A 105 5.16 -42.97 19.05
N ASP A 106 4.74 -43.83 19.97
CA ASP A 106 5.17 -43.82 21.38
C ASP A 106 4.73 -42.59 22.20
N ALA A 107 3.42 -42.28 22.16
CA ALA A 107 2.73 -41.35 23.08
C ALA A 107 3.58 -40.16 23.58
N LEU A 108 3.68 -39.11 22.77
CA LEU A 108 4.46 -37.92 23.09
C LEU A 108 3.73 -37.04 24.11
N SER A 109 4.49 -36.25 24.88
CA SER A 109 3.86 -35.19 25.68
C SER A 109 3.19 -34.18 24.73
N LEU A 110 2.10 -33.56 25.18
CA LEU A 110 1.43 -32.53 24.38
C LEU A 110 2.40 -31.37 24.07
N ALA A 111 3.25 -30.99 25.02
CA ALA A 111 4.31 -29.99 24.83
C ALA A 111 5.25 -30.34 23.66
N ASP A 112 5.74 -31.58 23.61
CA ASP A 112 6.64 -32.04 22.55
C ASP A 112 5.93 -32.05 21.19
N ALA A 113 4.67 -32.51 21.16
CA ALA A 113 3.87 -32.51 19.94
C ALA A 113 3.60 -31.08 19.42
N MET A 114 3.29 -30.13 20.31
CA MET A 114 3.11 -28.72 19.98
C MET A 114 4.41 -28.08 19.44
N ASN A 115 5.55 -28.41 20.04
CA ASN A 115 6.86 -27.93 19.58
C ASN A 115 7.26 -28.54 18.23
N ALA A 116 7.02 -29.84 18.03
CA ALA A 116 7.28 -30.53 16.78
C ALA A 116 6.42 -29.96 15.64
N LEU A 117 5.11 -29.77 15.88
CA LEU A 117 4.20 -29.16 14.92
C LEU A 117 4.66 -27.76 14.52
N ARG A 118 5.09 -26.95 15.50
CA ARG A 118 5.68 -25.65 15.20
C ARG A 118 6.91 -25.76 14.31
N SER A 119 7.83 -26.67 14.63
CA SER A 119 9.08 -26.84 13.87
C SER A 119 8.76 -27.10 12.39
N VAL A 120 7.92 -28.10 12.13
CA VAL A 120 7.51 -28.49 10.76
C VAL A 120 6.85 -27.32 10.03
N MET A 121 5.91 -26.65 10.68
CA MET A 121 5.16 -25.56 10.06
C MET A 121 6.01 -24.30 9.87
N SER A 122 7.10 -24.16 10.64
CA SER A 122 7.99 -22.99 10.58
C SER A 122 9.15 -23.10 9.57
N GLU A 123 9.42 -24.30 9.05
CA GLU A 123 10.49 -24.52 8.07
C GLU A 123 10.19 -23.94 6.68
N GLN A 124 8.92 -23.69 6.35
CA GLN A 124 8.51 -23.17 5.04
C GLN A 124 8.52 -21.63 4.95
N GLY A 125 9.45 -20.97 5.67
CA GLY A 125 9.58 -19.50 5.69
C GLY A 125 8.44 -18.76 6.43
N ALA A 126 7.44 -19.48 6.95
CA ALA A 126 6.34 -18.92 7.73
C ALA A 126 6.60 -19.09 9.23
N THR A 127 6.73 -18.04 10.03
CA THR A 127 7.03 -18.18 11.46
C THR A 127 5.78 -18.52 12.30
N TRP A 128 5.35 -19.77 12.37
CA TRP A 128 4.21 -20.14 13.23
C TRP A 128 4.55 -20.02 14.72
N GLN A 129 3.55 -19.65 15.52
CA GLN A 129 3.67 -19.46 16.96
C GLN A 129 2.41 -19.88 17.69
N TRP A 130 2.52 -20.11 18.99
CA TRP A 130 1.39 -20.40 19.86
C TRP A 130 0.96 -19.12 20.61
N GLU A 131 -0.35 -18.94 20.77
CA GLU A 131 -0.94 -17.95 21.67
C GLU A 131 -1.66 -18.68 22.80
N ARG A 132 -1.33 -18.34 24.06
CA ARG A 132 -2.08 -18.76 25.24
C ARG A 132 -3.11 -17.70 25.59
N SER A 133 -4.30 -18.15 25.95
CA SER A 133 -5.38 -17.33 26.50
C SER A 133 -6.07 -18.05 27.66
N GLY A 134 -6.90 -17.33 28.41
CA GLY A 134 -7.53 -17.86 29.63
C GLY A 134 -6.68 -17.62 30.87
N ARG A 135 -7.02 -18.32 31.96
CA ARG A 135 -6.34 -18.25 33.27
C ARG A 135 -6.21 -19.66 33.81
N SER A 136 -5.23 -19.91 34.67
CA SER A 136 -5.08 -21.21 35.31
C SER A 136 -6.36 -21.58 36.10
N PRO A 137 -6.86 -22.83 36.01
CA PRO A 137 -6.30 -23.96 35.26
C PRO A 137 -6.80 -24.07 33.80
N ASP A 138 -7.67 -23.17 33.36
CA ASP A 138 -8.39 -23.21 32.08
C ASP A 138 -7.69 -22.46 30.95
N PHE A 139 -6.41 -22.78 30.72
CA PHE A 139 -5.71 -22.23 29.56
C PHE A 139 -6.19 -22.87 28.25
N ALA A 140 -6.26 -22.03 27.21
CA ALA A 140 -6.51 -22.41 25.83
C ALA A 140 -5.35 -21.95 24.94
N TYR A 141 -4.97 -22.80 24.00
CA TYR A 141 -3.85 -22.54 23.10
C TYR A 141 -4.32 -22.45 21.66
N ARG A 142 -3.78 -21.46 20.96
CA ARG A 142 -4.08 -21.22 19.56
C ARG A 142 -2.81 -21.21 18.75
N PHE A 143 -2.74 -22.04 17.72
CA PHE A 143 -1.65 -22.05 16.76
C PHE A 143 -1.93 -21.04 15.67
N VAL A 144 -1.08 -20.02 15.56
CA VAL A 144 -1.27 -18.89 14.64
C VAL A 144 -0.07 -18.75 13.73
N ARG A 145 -0.35 -18.50 12.45
CA ARG A 145 0.63 -17.95 11.52
C ARG A 145 0.56 -16.43 11.63
N PRO A 146 1.59 -15.75 12.16
CA PRO A 146 1.70 -14.31 11.99
C PRO A 146 1.75 -14.02 10.49
N LEU A 147 1.02 -13.00 10.05
CA LEU A 147 1.20 -12.44 8.70
C LEU A 147 2.69 -12.26 8.44
N SER A 148 3.20 -12.85 7.35
CA SER A 148 4.58 -12.64 6.94
C SER A 148 4.82 -11.13 6.73
N LEU A 149 6.07 -10.67 6.83
CA LEU A 149 6.37 -9.27 6.56
C LEU A 149 5.93 -8.87 5.13
N GLU A 150 6.02 -9.80 4.19
CA GLU A 150 5.55 -9.64 2.81
C GLU A 150 4.03 -9.49 2.73
N ASP A 151 3.27 -10.37 3.40
CA ASP A 151 1.80 -10.28 3.44
C ASP A 151 1.32 -8.99 4.11
N ARG A 152 2.01 -8.57 5.19
CA ARG A 152 1.73 -7.27 5.84
C ARG A 152 2.02 -6.10 4.91
N ALA A 153 3.13 -6.15 4.18
CA ALA A 153 3.51 -5.12 3.23
C ALA A 153 2.50 -5.06 2.07
N ALA A 154 2.11 -6.20 1.51
CA ALA A 154 1.10 -6.31 0.47
C ALA A 154 -0.27 -5.79 0.95
N LYS A 155 -0.74 -6.24 2.12
CA LYS A 155 -2.00 -5.79 2.72
C LYS A 155 -1.98 -4.28 3.00
N ARG A 156 -0.85 -3.76 3.51
CA ARG A 156 -0.69 -2.32 3.73
C ARG A 156 -0.69 -1.54 2.41
N ARG A 157 -0.01 -2.03 1.37
CA ARG A 157 -0.07 -1.43 0.02
C ARG A 157 -1.49 -1.42 -0.52
N GLN A 158 -2.25 -2.50 -0.32
CA GLN A 158 -3.65 -2.56 -0.74
C GLN A 158 -4.51 -1.52 -0.02
N VAL A 159 -4.39 -1.38 1.31
CA VAL A 159 -5.12 -0.35 2.07
C VAL A 159 -4.78 1.06 1.57
N VAL A 160 -3.49 1.33 1.31
CA VAL A 160 -3.05 2.62 0.78
C VAL A 160 -3.61 2.87 -0.63
N GLN A 161 -3.64 1.84 -1.48
CA GLN A 161 -4.22 1.89 -2.82
C GLN A 161 -5.73 2.15 -2.76
N ASP A 162 -6.46 1.47 -1.88
CA ASP A 162 -7.90 1.66 -1.70
C ASP A 162 -8.22 3.08 -1.21
N ASP A 163 -7.46 3.58 -0.23
CA ASP A 163 -7.59 4.97 0.27
C ASP A 163 -7.31 6.01 -0.83
N PHE A 164 -6.33 5.73 -1.70
CA PHE A 164 -6.02 6.57 -2.86
C PHE A 164 -7.16 6.57 -3.89
N GLU A 165 -7.65 5.40 -4.30
CA GLU A 165 -8.78 5.26 -5.23
C GLU A 165 -10.05 5.95 -4.67
N ASN A 166 -10.33 5.78 -3.38
CA ASN A 166 -11.43 6.47 -2.69
C ASN A 166 -11.26 8.00 -2.68
N THR A 167 -10.03 8.47 -2.50
CA THR A 167 -9.73 9.91 -2.55
C THR A 167 -9.98 10.47 -3.94
N VAL A 168 -9.55 9.77 -4.99
CA VAL A 168 -9.81 10.16 -6.39
C VAL A 168 -11.30 10.15 -6.70
N ALA A 169 -12.05 9.15 -6.24
CA ALA A 169 -13.50 9.10 -6.39
C ALA A 169 -14.19 10.32 -5.71
N ARG A 170 -13.77 10.69 -4.50
CA ARG A 170 -14.28 11.90 -3.82
C ARG A 170 -14.01 13.18 -4.61
N ILE A 171 -12.85 13.28 -5.27
CA ILE A 171 -12.56 14.41 -6.17
C ILE A 171 -13.50 14.39 -7.37
N LYS A 172 -13.73 13.22 -7.99
CA LYS A 172 -14.67 13.05 -9.11
C LYS A 172 -16.05 13.60 -8.74
N ASP A 173 -16.59 13.17 -7.60
CA ASP A 173 -17.90 13.62 -7.12
C ASP A 173 -17.91 15.13 -6.84
N ALA A 174 -16.83 15.64 -6.24
CA ALA A 174 -16.71 17.06 -5.92
C ALA A 174 -16.63 17.96 -7.17
N LEU A 175 -16.06 17.47 -8.27
CA LEU A 175 -16.02 18.20 -9.55
C LEU A 175 -17.40 18.38 -10.20
N LEU A 176 -18.38 17.56 -9.81
CA LEU A 176 -19.76 17.67 -10.28
C LEU A 176 -20.59 18.68 -9.46
N LEU A 177 -20.07 19.15 -8.32
CA LEU A 177 -20.77 20.11 -7.47
C LEU A 177 -20.70 21.53 -8.06
N PRO A 178 -21.75 22.34 -7.88
CA PRO A 178 -21.67 23.78 -8.07
C PRO A 178 -20.56 24.40 -7.20
N ASP A 179 -19.92 25.48 -7.67
CA ASP A 179 -18.76 26.06 -6.99
C ASP A 179 -19.02 26.46 -5.53
N ASP A 180 -20.22 26.96 -5.20
CA ASP A 180 -20.58 27.32 -3.83
C ASP A 180 -20.80 26.10 -2.91
N GLU A 181 -21.21 24.97 -3.47
CA GLU A 181 -21.29 23.70 -2.75
C GLU A 181 -19.91 23.08 -2.56
N LEU A 182 -19.07 23.13 -3.59
CA LEU A 182 -17.68 22.69 -3.52
C LEU A 182 -16.90 23.46 -2.45
N LYS A 183 -17.04 24.79 -2.39
CA LYS A 183 -16.41 25.63 -1.35
C LYS A 183 -16.90 25.26 0.06
N ARG A 184 -18.19 24.98 0.23
CA ARG A 184 -18.74 24.53 1.51
C ARG A 184 -18.22 23.15 1.91
N ALA A 185 -18.11 22.23 0.96
CA ALA A 185 -17.51 20.91 1.19
C ALA A 185 -16.02 21.03 1.57
N ALA A 186 -15.27 21.86 0.86
CA ALA A 186 -13.86 22.15 1.13
C ALA A 186 -13.63 22.79 2.51
N GLN A 187 -14.54 23.66 3.00
CA GLN A 187 -14.44 24.21 4.36
C GLN A 187 -14.60 23.14 5.45
N ARG A 188 -15.42 22.11 5.22
CA ARG A 188 -15.56 20.97 6.16
C ARG A 188 -14.35 20.04 6.09
N ASP A 189 -13.71 19.96 4.94
CA ASP A 189 -12.52 19.14 4.66
C ASP A 189 -11.26 20.02 4.46
N LYS A 190 -11.07 21.02 5.32
CA LYS A 190 -10.10 22.11 5.12
C LYS A 190 -8.66 21.63 4.92
N THR A 191 -8.24 20.61 5.67
CA THR A 191 -6.88 20.04 5.58
C THR A 191 -6.80 18.82 4.66
N GLY A 192 -7.95 18.32 4.21
CA GLY A 192 -8.06 17.16 3.34
C GLY A 192 -7.99 17.51 1.86
N VAL A 193 -8.49 16.60 1.04
CA VAL A 193 -8.32 16.66 -0.41
C VAL A 193 -9.17 17.78 -1.03
N LEU A 194 -10.38 18.03 -0.50
CA LEU A 194 -11.27 19.03 -1.06
C LEU A 194 -10.84 20.46 -0.70
N GLY A 195 -10.29 20.66 0.50
CA GLY A 195 -9.65 21.91 0.89
C GLY A 195 -8.56 22.31 -0.11
N ARG A 196 -7.62 21.39 -0.37
CA ARG A 196 -6.52 21.61 -1.33
C ARG A 196 -7.00 21.81 -2.75
N LEU A 197 -8.03 21.07 -3.18
CA LEU A 197 -8.60 21.20 -4.51
C LEU A 197 -9.14 22.61 -4.80
N VAL A 198 -9.66 23.30 -3.77
CA VAL A 198 -10.21 24.66 -3.87
C VAL A 198 -9.16 25.74 -3.61
N GLU A 199 -8.19 25.49 -2.72
CA GLU A 199 -7.11 26.44 -2.42
C GLU A 199 -6.07 26.55 -3.54
N ASP A 200 -5.95 25.52 -4.38
CA ASP A 200 -5.07 25.55 -5.54
C ASP A 200 -5.47 26.64 -6.56
N ASN A 201 -4.53 27.06 -7.42
CA ASN A 201 -4.76 28.04 -8.48
C ASN A 201 -5.73 27.58 -9.59
N GLY A 202 -6.42 26.46 -9.39
CA GLY A 202 -7.39 25.84 -10.29
C GLY A 202 -6.78 24.83 -11.25
N LEU A 203 -5.45 24.69 -11.32
CA LEU A 203 -4.80 23.71 -12.20
C LEU A 203 -5.08 22.28 -11.77
N VAL A 204 -5.08 21.99 -10.46
CA VAL A 204 -5.42 20.67 -9.91
C VAL A 204 -6.86 20.33 -10.30
N LYS A 205 -7.80 21.27 -10.12
CA LYS A 205 -9.20 21.07 -10.52
C LYS A 205 -9.34 20.78 -12.01
N LYS A 206 -8.68 21.56 -12.87
CA LYS A 206 -8.69 21.36 -14.33
C LYS A 206 -8.01 20.05 -14.76
N GLY A 207 -6.90 19.68 -14.12
CA GLY A 207 -6.20 18.43 -14.40
C GLY A 207 -7.05 17.21 -14.07
N MET A 208 -7.68 17.21 -12.89
CA MET A 208 -8.59 16.13 -12.50
C MET A 208 -9.83 16.07 -13.40
N ALA A 209 -10.38 17.20 -13.81
CA ALA A 209 -11.46 17.24 -14.80
C ALA A 209 -11.03 16.60 -16.13
N ALA A 210 -9.88 17.01 -16.67
CA ALA A 210 -9.29 16.43 -17.87
C ALA A 210 -9.06 14.91 -17.75
N PHE A 211 -8.60 14.43 -16.60
CA PHE A 211 -8.44 12.99 -16.33
C PHE A 211 -9.76 12.23 -16.46
N PHE A 212 -10.83 12.70 -15.81
CA PHE A 212 -12.11 11.99 -15.83
C PHE A 212 -12.83 12.09 -17.17
N SER A 213 -12.63 13.16 -17.92
CA SER A 213 -13.34 13.41 -19.18
C SER A 213 -12.69 12.73 -20.38
N ASN A 214 -11.36 12.52 -20.36
CA ASN A 214 -10.62 11.93 -21.48
C ASN A 214 -10.39 10.41 -21.36
N LEU A 215 -10.68 9.79 -20.20
CA LEU A 215 -10.47 8.37 -19.97
C LEU A 215 -11.80 7.65 -19.71
N SER A 216 -11.96 6.46 -20.28
CA SER A 216 -13.02 5.53 -19.86
C SER A 216 -12.80 5.06 -18.41
N GLU A 217 -13.84 4.55 -17.75
CA GLU A 217 -13.73 4.06 -16.36
C GLU A 217 -12.68 2.96 -16.19
N GLN A 218 -12.52 2.09 -17.20
CA GLN A 218 -11.49 1.05 -17.17
C GLN A 218 -10.09 1.66 -17.25
N GLN A 219 -9.86 2.60 -18.18
CA GLN A 219 -8.58 3.31 -18.28
C GLN A 219 -8.25 4.09 -17.00
N GLN A 220 -9.26 4.70 -16.36
CA GLN A 220 -9.08 5.36 -15.07
C GLN A 220 -8.56 4.38 -14.01
N LYS A 221 -9.20 3.21 -13.88
CA LYS A 221 -8.75 2.16 -12.93
C LYS A 221 -7.35 1.63 -13.26
N ASP A 222 -7.08 1.37 -14.53
CA ASP A 222 -5.79 0.85 -14.97
C ASP A 222 -4.67 1.84 -14.64
N VAL A 223 -4.88 3.13 -14.94
CA VAL A 223 -3.93 4.19 -14.58
C VAL A 223 -3.75 4.28 -13.07
N LEU A 224 -4.83 4.36 -12.28
CA LEU A 224 -4.74 4.48 -10.82
C LEU A 224 -4.00 3.30 -10.16
N ARG A 225 -3.90 2.15 -10.83
CA ARG A 225 -3.17 0.95 -10.37
C ARG A 225 -1.77 0.80 -10.96
N GLY A 226 -1.17 1.90 -11.41
CA GLY A 226 0.20 1.94 -11.91
C GLY A 226 0.30 1.94 -13.44
N GLY A 227 -0.82 2.05 -14.15
CA GLY A 227 -0.86 2.21 -15.59
C GLY A 227 -0.38 3.59 -16.05
N LYS A 228 -0.08 3.66 -17.35
CA LYS A 228 0.36 4.86 -18.05
C LYS A 228 -0.42 5.00 -19.36
N LEU A 229 -0.83 6.22 -19.68
CA LEU A 229 -1.53 6.56 -20.90
C LEU A 229 -0.99 7.85 -21.50
N GLU A 230 -0.79 7.86 -22.82
CA GLU A 230 -0.37 9.03 -23.58
C GLU A 230 -1.49 9.38 -24.57
N ILE A 231 -2.03 10.60 -24.46
CA ILE A 231 -3.14 11.07 -25.28
C ILE A 231 -2.66 12.26 -26.12
N PRO A 232 -2.58 12.11 -27.46
CA PRO A 232 -2.28 13.23 -28.34
C PRO A 232 -3.23 14.40 -28.13
N TYR A 233 -2.72 15.64 -28.11
CA TYR A 233 -3.49 16.85 -27.84
C TYR A 233 -4.71 17.00 -28.77
N ARG A 234 -4.57 16.58 -30.03
CA ARG A 234 -5.66 16.57 -31.03
C ARG A 234 -6.83 15.64 -30.69
N GLN A 235 -6.60 14.65 -29.82
CA GLN A 235 -7.60 13.67 -29.37
C GLN A 235 -8.22 14.06 -28.02
N LEU A 236 -7.69 15.10 -27.36
CA LEU A 236 -8.27 15.58 -26.12
C LEU A 236 -9.64 16.24 -26.39
N ASP A 237 -10.54 16.09 -25.43
CA ASP A 237 -11.77 16.87 -25.37
C ASP A 237 -11.48 18.32 -24.95
N GLU A 238 -12.54 19.11 -24.80
CA GLU A 238 -12.39 20.53 -24.44
C GLU A 238 -11.79 20.73 -23.04
N GLN A 239 -12.11 19.89 -22.06
CA GLN A 239 -11.52 19.98 -20.72
C GLN A 239 -10.02 19.65 -20.74
N GLY A 240 -9.63 18.62 -21.50
CA GLY A 240 -8.25 18.23 -21.69
C GLY A 240 -7.42 19.32 -22.37
N LYS A 241 -7.95 19.94 -23.42
CA LYS A 241 -7.29 21.07 -24.10
C LYS A 241 -7.18 22.30 -23.20
N GLU A 242 -8.23 22.61 -22.44
CA GLU A 242 -8.23 23.74 -21.51
C GLU A 242 -7.17 23.55 -20.43
N PHE A 243 -7.12 22.37 -19.81
CA PHE A 243 -6.08 22.03 -18.84
C PHE A 243 -4.69 22.14 -19.48
N ALA A 244 -4.47 21.51 -20.63
CA ALA A 244 -3.16 21.48 -21.28
C ALA A 244 -2.65 22.89 -21.63
N THR A 245 -3.55 23.76 -22.10
CA THR A 245 -3.24 25.16 -22.40
C THR A 245 -2.96 25.96 -21.12
N ALA A 246 -3.78 25.80 -20.09
CA ALA A 246 -3.60 26.49 -18.81
C ALA A 246 -2.29 26.08 -18.14
N PHE A 247 -1.95 24.79 -18.18
CA PHE A 247 -0.72 24.24 -17.68
C PHE A 247 0.50 24.78 -18.44
N ALA A 248 0.47 24.75 -19.77
CA ALA A 248 1.57 25.28 -20.59
C ALA A 248 1.85 26.77 -20.29
N LYS A 249 0.78 27.57 -20.09
CA LYS A 249 0.89 28.96 -19.64
C LYS A 249 1.50 29.07 -18.24
N TYR A 250 1.05 28.26 -17.29
CA TYR A 250 1.57 28.26 -15.93
C TYR A 250 3.06 27.93 -15.87
N MET A 251 3.54 26.98 -16.68
CA MET A 251 4.94 26.55 -16.68
C MET A 251 5.93 27.62 -17.11
N VAL A 252 5.49 28.60 -17.91
CA VAL A 252 6.31 29.72 -18.37
C VAL A 252 5.96 31.02 -17.64
N ASP A 253 5.02 31.00 -16.69
CA ASP A 253 4.61 32.19 -15.97
C ASP A 253 5.78 32.73 -15.14
N GLY A 254 6.16 33.98 -15.43
CA GLY A 254 7.36 34.62 -14.86
C GLY A 254 8.71 34.13 -15.41
N ALA A 255 8.74 33.18 -16.35
CA ALA A 255 9.98 32.71 -16.96
C ALA A 255 10.53 33.72 -17.97
N LEU A 256 11.83 34.02 -17.87
CA LEU A 256 12.54 34.95 -18.76
C LEU A 256 13.77 34.27 -19.40
N ILE A 257 13.92 34.39 -20.72
CA ILE A 257 15.15 34.02 -21.45
C ILE A 257 15.73 35.29 -22.08
N GLY A 258 16.94 35.65 -21.68
CA GLY A 258 17.58 36.89 -22.14
C GLY A 258 16.78 38.15 -21.78
N GLY A 259 16.06 38.13 -20.65
CA GLY A 259 15.19 39.22 -20.20
C GLY A 259 13.85 39.32 -20.92
N LYS A 260 13.52 38.39 -21.83
CA LYS A 260 12.23 38.35 -22.53
C LYS A 260 11.33 37.24 -21.99
N PRO A 261 10.01 37.48 -21.85
CA PRO A 261 9.05 36.43 -21.50
C PRO A 261 9.14 35.24 -22.46
N VAL A 262 9.13 34.04 -21.90
CA VAL A 262 9.08 32.82 -22.69
C VAL A 262 7.63 32.59 -23.13
N PRO A 263 7.33 32.48 -24.43
CA PRO A 263 5.98 32.16 -24.87
C PRO A 263 5.62 30.74 -24.43
N PRO A 264 4.36 30.47 -24.04
CA PRO A 264 3.92 29.12 -23.76
C PRO A 264 4.01 28.27 -25.02
N GLU A 265 4.59 27.08 -24.88
CA GLU A 265 4.66 26.14 -25.99
C GLU A 265 3.30 25.52 -26.29
N VAL A 266 3.10 25.14 -27.56
CA VAL A 266 1.90 24.42 -27.99
C VAL A 266 1.94 23.00 -27.41
N PRO A 267 0.95 22.60 -26.61
CA PRO A 267 0.84 21.23 -26.12
C PRO A 267 0.71 20.22 -27.28
N THR A 268 1.42 19.10 -27.20
CA THR A 268 1.33 18.02 -28.20
C THR A 268 0.64 16.78 -27.66
N GLU A 269 0.73 16.55 -26.36
CA GLU A 269 0.17 15.37 -25.71
C GLU A 269 -0.02 15.58 -24.20
N LEU A 270 -0.93 14.78 -23.64
CA LEU A 270 -1.18 14.61 -22.23
C LEU A 270 -0.69 13.22 -21.82
N LEU A 271 0.34 13.17 -20.98
CA LEU A 271 0.78 11.96 -20.30
C LEU A 271 0.05 11.86 -18.96
N ILE A 272 -0.60 10.73 -18.71
CA ILE A 272 -1.25 10.42 -17.45
C ILE A 272 -0.67 9.12 -16.93
N GLU A 273 -0.13 9.13 -15.72
CA GLU A 273 0.43 7.94 -15.10
C GLU A 273 0.23 7.96 -13.58
N CYS A 274 0.06 6.79 -12.98
CA CYS A 274 0.22 6.64 -11.55
C CYS A 274 1.55 5.95 -11.28
N SER A 275 2.34 6.49 -10.37
CA SER A 275 3.54 5.81 -9.89
C SER A 275 3.56 5.83 -8.37
N THR A 276 4.43 5.01 -7.77
CA THR A 276 4.63 4.98 -6.32
C THR A 276 5.81 5.85 -5.95
N ALA A 277 5.75 6.49 -4.78
CA ALA A 277 6.89 7.18 -4.19
C ALA A 277 8.10 6.22 -4.06
N PRO A 278 9.32 6.73 -3.82
CA PRO A 278 10.52 5.87 -3.74
C PRO A 278 10.45 4.75 -2.69
N ASP A 279 9.53 4.86 -1.72
CA ASP A 279 9.24 3.81 -0.74
C ASP A 279 8.42 2.63 -1.30
N GLY A 280 7.89 2.76 -2.52
CA GLY A 280 7.06 1.76 -3.19
C GLY A 280 5.67 1.61 -2.59
N VAL A 281 5.22 2.55 -1.73
CA VAL A 281 3.96 2.42 -0.97
C VAL A 281 2.96 3.48 -1.34
N ILE A 282 3.35 4.75 -1.46
CA ILE A 282 2.41 5.85 -1.65
C ILE A 282 2.18 6.10 -3.14
N PRO A 283 0.99 5.80 -3.70
CA PRO A 283 0.68 6.12 -5.09
C PRO A 283 0.50 7.64 -5.27
N PHE A 284 0.85 8.13 -6.46
CA PHE A 284 0.58 9.49 -6.88
C PHE A 284 0.20 9.53 -8.36
N LEU A 285 -0.87 10.25 -8.68
CA LEU A 285 -1.33 10.51 -10.05
C LEU A 285 -0.61 11.72 -10.63
N SER A 286 0.05 11.53 -11.76
CA SER A 286 0.69 12.59 -12.53
C SER A 286 -0.06 12.83 -13.82
N ILE A 287 -0.39 14.09 -14.08
CA ILE A 287 -1.02 14.56 -15.32
C ILE A 287 -0.09 15.61 -15.92
N ILE A 288 0.64 15.22 -16.96
CA ILE A 288 1.78 15.95 -17.50
C ILE A 288 1.47 16.36 -18.93
N VAL A 289 1.68 17.63 -19.24
CA VAL A 289 1.52 18.15 -20.59
C VAL A 289 2.90 18.16 -21.24
N ARG A 290 3.10 17.38 -22.32
CA ARG A 290 4.35 17.49 -23.09
C ARG A 290 4.17 18.50 -24.22
N PRO A 291 5.10 19.43 -24.39
CA PRO A 291 5.01 20.44 -25.43
C PRO A 291 5.78 20.06 -26.70
N ALA A 292 5.52 20.74 -27.82
CA ALA A 292 6.16 20.48 -29.11
C ALA A 292 7.63 20.91 -29.18
N GLY A 293 7.99 21.98 -28.47
CA GLY A 293 9.22 22.74 -28.70
C GLY A 293 10.45 22.18 -28.02
N GLY A 294 10.28 21.11 -27.24
CA GLY A 294 11.39 20.48 -26.55
C GLY A 294 12.07 21.47 -25.61
N TRP A 295 11.35 22.16 -24.73
CA TRP A 295 11.94 22.74 -23.53
C TRP A 295 11.28 22.15 -22.27
N SER A 296 12.07 21.97 -21.22
CA SER A 296 11.59 21.61 -19.88
C SER A 296 11.93 22.73 -18.91
N PHE A 297 10.97 23.11 -18.06
CA PHE A 297 11.14 24.22 -17.13
C PHE A 297 11.26 23.73 -15.69
N THR A 298 12.45 23.82 -15.10
CA THR A 298 12.67 23.44 -13.69
C THR A 298 12.81 24.71 -12.86
N ARG A 299 11.88 24.96 -11.92
CA ARG A 299 11.86 26.17 -11.06
C ARG A 299 11.93 27.50 -11.84
N GLY A 300 11.26 27.57 -12.98
CA GLY A 300 11.24 28.77 -13.84
C GLY A 300 12.47 28.95 -14.74
N LEU A 301 13.40 27.99 -14.76
CA LEU A 301 14.53 27.97 -15.69
C LEU A 301 14.24 27.05 -16.87
N ALA A 302 14.39 27.59 -18.09
CA ALA A 302 14.21 26.83 -19.32
C ALA A 302 15.44 25.96 -19.62
N HIS A 303 15.22 24.69 -19.94
CA HIS A 303 16.23 23.75 -20.42
C HIS A 303 15.78 23.17 -21.76
N GLU A 304 16.66 23.11 -22.75
CA GLU A 304 16.36 22.49 -24.05
C GLU A 304 16.20 20.97 -23.87
N ALA A 305 15.24 20.32 -24.51
CA ALA A 305 14.93 18.90 -24.36
C ALA A 305 16.02 18.01 -24.95
N GLN A 306 16.77 18.52 -25.95
CA GLN A 306 18.01 17.86 -26.38
C GLN A 306 19.06 17.80 -25.26
N TRP A 307 19.03 18.71 -24.29
CA TRP A 307 19.87 18.63 -23.10
C TRP A 307 19.41 17.50 -22.16
N ARG A 308 18.09 17.24 -22.09
CA ARG A 308 17.50 16.13 -21.34
C ARG A 308 17.87 14.77 -21.95
N ASP A 309 17.77 14.63 -23.27
CA ASP A 309 18.14 13.39 -23.96
C ASP A 309 19.66 13.14 -23.90
N ARG A 310 20.47 14.21 -23.94
CA ARG A 310 21.93 14.14 -23.69
C ARG A 310 22.26 13.73 -22.25
N LEU A 311 21.56 14.26 -21.25
CA LEU A 311 21.75 13.85 -19.85
C LEU A 311 21.30 12.41 -19.60
N ALA A 312 20.18 11.98 -20.17
CA ALA A 312 19.72 10.60 -20.07
C ALA A 312 20.71 9.63 -20.71
N ALA A 313 21.28 10.00 -21.87
CA ALA A 313 22.35 9.25 -22.52
C ALA A 313 23.64 9.22 -21.69
N GLU A 314 24.08 10.36 -21.12
CA GLU A 314 25.27 10.43 -20.26
C GLU A 314 25.11 9.69 -18.93
N VAL A 315 23.90 9.67 -18.35
CA VAL A 315 23.59 8.91 -17.13
C VAL A 315 23.51 7.41 -17.43
N SER A 316 22.89 7.01 -18.54
CA SER A 316 22.85 5.61 -18.98
C SER A 316 24.24 5.05 -19.29
N LEU A 317 25.14 5.85 -19.86
CA LEU A 317 26.54 5.47 -20.10
C LEU A 317 27.31 5.26 -18.79
N ARG A 318 27.02 6.05 -17.75
CA ARG A 318 27.70 5.94 -16.44
C ARG A 318 27.19 4.81 -15.55
N ASP A 319 25.99 4.29 -15.79
CA ASP A 319 25.46 3.14 -15.06
C ASP A 319 25.94 1.80 -15.65
N ASP A 320 26.28 1.72 -16.94
CA ASP A 320 26.95 0.53 -17.51
C ASP A 320 28.41 0.38 -17.03
N ASP A 321 29.09 1.48 -16.72
CA ASP A 321 30.43 1.49 -16.10
C ASP A 321 30.41 1.12 -14.59
N ARG A 322 29.23 0.84 -14.02
CA ARG A 322 29.04 0.48 -12.60
C ARG A 322 28.51 -0.93 -12.37
N LYS A 323 28.53 -1.80 -13.38
CA LYS A 323 28.47 -3.24 -13.13
C LYS A 323 29.82 -3.71 -12.57
N PRO A 324 29.84 -4.51 -11.50
CA PRO A 324 31.08 -4.97 -10.85
C PRO A 324 31.97 -5.80 -11.77
#